data_AF-A0AAV1H5G6-F1
#
_entry.id   AF-A0AAV1H5G6-F1
#
_cell.length_a   1.000
_cell.length_b   1.000
_cell.length_c   1.000
_cell.angle_alpha   90.00
_cell.angle_beta   90.00
_cell.angle_gamma   90.00
#
_symmetry.space_group_name_H-M   'P 1'
#
loop_
_entity.id
_entity.type
_entity.pdbx_description
1 polymer ?
#
loop_
_entity_poly.entity_id
_entity_poly.type
_entity_poly.pdbx_seq_one_letter_code
_entity_poly.pdbx_strand_id
1 'polypeptide(L)'
;MNHETLNILKYVRPGGGYEPKFPIFGKVEVNGINEEPLFTFLKETVPFVNPVIGDIKKFYWSPIKVNDIRWNFEKFLVNADGIPFKRYELHCPIDIVEKDIADLL
;
A
#
# COMPACT_ATOMS: atom_id res chain seq x y z
N MET A 1 -14.22 12.22 0.22
CA MET A 1 -12.77 12.33 -0.06
C MET A 1 -12.25 13.59 0.60
N ASN A 2 -11.17 13.53 1.37
CA ASN A 2 -10.64 14.73 2.04
C ASN A 2 -9.95 15.62 1.00
N HIS A 3 -10.48 16.82 0.78
CA HIS A 3 -9.93 17.81 -0.16
C HIS A 3 -8.52 18.27 0.27
N GLU A 4 -8.21 18.20 1.57
CA GLU A 4 -6.90 18.52 2.11
C GLU A 4 -5.81 17.60 1.52
N THR A 5 -6.09 16.31 1.34
CA THR A 5 -5.12 15.36 0.78
C THR A 5 -4.69 15.77 -0.62
N LEU A 6 -5.65 16.12 -1.48
CA LEU A 6 -5.32 16.59 -2.84
C LEU A 6 -4.59 17.93 -2.83
N ASN A 7 -4.97 18.84 -1.94
CA ASN A 7 -4.29 20.12 -1.79
C ASN A 7 -2.83 19.95 -1.32
N ILE A 8 -2.57 19.02 -0.40
CA ILE A 8 -1.21 18.69 0.04
C ILE A 8 -0.39 18.19 -1.15
N LEU A 9 -0.95 17.29 -1.96
CA LEU A 9 -0.26 16.77 -3.15
C LEU A 9 0.04 17.88 -4.16
N LYS A 10 -0.92 18.79 -4.38
CA LYS A 10 -0.83 19.86 -5.38
C LYS A 10 0.10 21.01 -4.97
N TYR A 11 0.08 21.41 -3.70
CA TYR A 11 0.73 22.64 -3.25
C TYR A 11 1.86 22.44 -2.24
N VAL A 12 1.98 21.27 -1.60
CA VAL A 12 2.96 21.04 -0.52
C VAL A 12 3.99 19.99 -0.92
N ARG A 13 3.57 18.74 -1.11
CA ARG A 13 4.44 17.64 -1.51
C ARG A 13 3.62 16.56 -2.24
N PRO A 14 3.92 16.24 -3.51
CA PRO A 14 5.06 16.70 -4.31
C PRO A 14 5.07 18.22 -4.59
N GLY A 15 3.91 18.87 -4.55
CA GLY A 15 3.80 20.28 -4.90
C GLY A 15 3.84 20.50 -6.41
N GLY A 16 4.10 21.74 -6.83
CA GLY A 16 4.31 22.06 -8.25
C GLY A 16 3.08 21.86 -9.14
N GLY A 17 1.87 21.86 -8.58
CA GLY A 17 0.65 21.60 -9.34
C GLY A 17 0.40 20.12 -9.62
N TYR A 18 1.08 19.20 -8.91
CA TYR A 18 0.91 17.77 -9.09
C TYR A 18 -0.53 17.32 -8.83
N GLU A 19 -1.08 16.55 -9.77
CA GLU A 19 -2.41 15.94 -9.68
C GLU A 19 -2.31 14.44 -10.01
N PRO A 20 -2.78 13.54 -9.12
CA PRO A 20 -2.81 12.11 -9.40
C PRO A 20 -3.64 11.80 -10.65
N LYS A 21 -3.08 11.00 -11.56
CA LYS A 21 -3.78 10.49 -12.76
C LYS A 21 -4.51 9.17 -12.52
N PHE A 22 -4.66 8.79 -11.26
CA PHE A 22 -5.25 7.54 -10.78
C PHE A 22 -6.17 7.85 -9.59
N PRO A 23 -7.17 6.99 -9.33
CA PRO A 23 -8.12 7.23 -8.24
C PRO A 23 -7.43 7.26 -6.88
N ILE A 24 -7.81 8.23 -6.05
CA ILE A 24 -7.46 8.30 -4.64
C ILE A 24 -8.70 8.00 -3.82
N PHE A 25 -8.61 7.03 -2.92
CA PHE A 25 -9.72 6.61 -2.07
C PHE A 25 -9.72 7.37 -0.74
N GLY A 26 -10.78 7.15 0.07
CA GLY A 26 -10.83 7.66 1.44
C GLY A 26 -9.70 7.12 2.31
N LYS A 27 -9.32 7.86 3.36
CA LYS A 27 -8.36 7.38 4.35
C LYS A 27 -8.98 6.21 5.11
N VAL A 28 -8.25 5.11 5.21
CA VAL A 28 -8.65 3.89 5.91
C VAL A 28 -7.50 3.34 6.75
N GLU A 29 -7.82 2.43 7.68
CA GLU A 29 -6.81 1.64 8.39
C GLU A 29 -6.45 0.40 7.56
N VAL A 30 -5.15 0.12 7.45
CA VAL A 30 -4.64 -1.04 6.69
C VAL A 30 -4.08 -2.15 7.60
N ASN A 31 -3.94 -1.84 8.89
CA ASN A 31 -3.50 -2.73 9.95
C ASN A 31 -4.33 -2.49 11.21
N GLY A 32 -4.35 -3.48 12.10
CA GLY A 32 -5.02 -3.39 13.40
C GLY A 32 -6.48 -3.81 13.37
N ILE A 33 -7.18 -3.56 14.46
CA ILE A 33 -8.52 -4.10 14.71
C ILE A 33 -9.59 -3.57 13.74
N ASN A 34 -9.43 -2.36 13.20
CA ASN A 34 -10.35 -1.79 12.20
C ASN A 34 -9.75 -1.75 10.79
N GLU A 35 -8.78 -2.61 10.50
CA GLU A 35 -8.25 -2.72 9.13
C GLU A 35 -9.36 -3.04 8.13
N GLU A 36 -9.33 -2.37 6.98
CA GLU A 36 -10.31 -2.60 5.93
C GLU A 36 -10.24 -4.04 5.40
N PRO A 37 -11.38 -4.71 5.14
CA PRO A 37 -11.41 -6.12 4.73
C PRO A 37 -10.57 -6.43 3.48
N LEU A 38 -10.47 -5.47 2.56
CA LEU A 38 -9.61 -5.59 1.38
C LEU A 38 -8.14 -5.82 1.78
N PHE A 39 -7.64 -5.07 2.76
CA PHE A 39 -6.26 -5.22 3.22
C PHE A 39 -6.05 -6.47 4.06
N THR A 40 -7.07 -6.96 4.79
CA THR A 40 -7.03 -8.31 5.39
C THR A 40 -6.80 -9.36 4.31
N PHE A 41 -7.66 -9.38 3.28
CA PHE A 41 -7.58 -10.32 2.17
C PHE A 41 -6.22 -10.27 1.46
N LEU A 42 -5.72 -9.08 1.14
CA LEU A 42 -4.44 -8.91 0.46
C LEU A 42 -3.25 -9.40 1.31
N LYS A 43 -3.22 -9.06 2.60
CA LYS A 43 -2.14 -9.46 3.52
C LYS A 43 -2.13 -10.96 3.82
N GLU A 44 -3.27 -11.63 3.74
CA GLU A 44 -3.40 -13.07 3.94
C GLU A 44 -3.06 -13.87 2.67
N THR A 45 -3.37 -13.32 1.49
CA THR A 45 -3.19 -14.04 0.21
C THR A 45 -1.74 -14.02 -0.28
N VAL A 46 -1.04 -12.88 -0.15
CA VAL A 46 0.35 -12.75 -0.59
C VAL A 46 1.27 -12.47 0.61
N PRO A 47 2.32 -13.31 0.82
CA PRO A 47 3.15 -13.23 2.01
C PRO A 47 3.91 -11.89 2.07
N PHE A 48 4.22 -11.47 3.29
CA PHE A 48 5.04 -10.29 3.51
C PHE A 48 6.45 -10.48 2.91
N VAL A 49 7.02 -9.38 2.44
CA VAL A 49 8.33 -9.36 1.77
C VAL A 49 9.49 -9.16 2.74
N ASN A 50 9.24 -8.57 3.91
CA ASN A 50 10.27 -8.26 4.90
C ASN A 50 9.99 -8.94 6.26
N PRO A 51 10.89 -9.82 6.74
CA PRO A 51 10.74 -10.50 8.03
C PRO A 51 10.86 -9.55 9.22
N VAL A 52 11.48 -8.39 9.05
CA VAL A 52 11.62 -7.37 10.08
C VAL A 52 10.40 -6.47 10.05
N ILE A 53 9.59 -6.50 11.11
CA ILE A 53 8.40 -5.67 11.20
C ILE A 53 8.76 -4.20 11.43
N GLY A 54 9.81 -3.94 12.20
CA GLY A 54 10.25 -2.62 12.63
C GLY A 54 10.19 -2.46 14.15
N ASP A 55 10.42 -1.24 14.63
CA ASP A 55 10.29 -0.92 16.05
C ASP A 55 8.81 -0.83 16.43
N ILE A 56 8.32 -1.87 17.11
CA ILE A 56 6.92 -2.01 17.55
C ILE A 56 6.43 -0.79 18.34
N LYS A 57 7.31 -0.10 19.07
CA LYS A 57 6.94 1.10 19.85
C LYS A 57 6.52 2.29 18.98
N LYS A 58 6.83 2.26 17.69
CA LYS A 58 6.44 3.29 16.72
C LYS A 58 5.11 2.99 16.04
N PHE A 59 4.51 1.82 16.29
CA PHE A 59 3.22 1.46 15.72
C PHE A 59 2.10 1.99 16.58
N TYR A 60 1.09 2.52 15.90
CA TYR A 60 -0.10 3.13 16.50
C TYR A 60 -1.34 2.24 16.32
N TRP A 61 -1.17 0.98 15.92
CA TRP A 61 -2.25 0.00 15.73
C TRP A 61 -2.07 -1.24 16.60
N SER A 62 -3.17 -1.95 16.83
CA SER A 62 -3.22 -3.20 17.57
C SER A 62 -4.41 -4.05 17.07
N PRO A 63 -4.33 -5.39 17.06
CA PRO A 63 -3.13 -6.19 17.35
C PRO A 63 -2.09 -6.07 16.23
N ILE A 64 -0.84 -6.38 16.56
CA ILE A 64 0.25 -6.45 15.58
C ILE A 64 0.33 -7.88 15.04
N LYS A 65 0.30 -8.02 13.72
CA LYS A 65 0.36 -9.31 13.02
C LYS A 65 1.64 -9.42 12.19
N VAL A 66 2.10 -10.65 12.00
CA VAL A 66 3.31 -10.93 11.21
C VAL A 66 3.15 -10.46 9.75
N ASN A 67 1.94 -10.47 9.19
CA ASN A 67 1.69 -10.05 7.81
C ASN A 67 1.35 -8.56 7.65
N ASP A 68 1.39 -7.75 8.71
CA ASP A 68 1.05 -6.32 8.66
C ASP A 68 1.83 -5.54 7.60
N ILE A 69 1.20 -4.51 7.04
CA ILE A 69 1.87 -3.55 6.16
C ILE A 69 2.94 -2.82 6.94
N ARG A 70 4.17 -2.82 6.41
CA ARG A 70 5.35 -2.36 7.16
C ARG A 70 5.46 -0.85 7.20
N TRP A 71 5.17 -0.19 6.08
CA TRP A 71 5.25 1.25 5.95
C TRP A 71 4.45 1.76 4.75
N ASN A 72 4.43 3.08 4.59
CA ASN A 72 3.88 3.75 3.42
C ASN A 72 4.53 3.23 2.12
N PHE A 73 3.75 3.15 1.04
CA PHE A 73 4.16 2.71 -0.30
C PHE A 73 4.48 1.21 -0.46
N GLU A 74 3.98 0.35 0.42
CA GLU A 74 3.87 -1.08 0.09
C GLU A 74 2.82 -1.29 -1.02
N LYS A 75 3.06 -2.25 -1.92
CA LYS A 75 2.29 -2.38 -3.17
C LYS A 75 1.77 -3.81 -3.31
N PHE A 76 0.58 -3.96 -3.86
CA PHE A 76 -0.03 -5.24 -4.19
C PHE A 76 -0.39 -5.23 -5.68
N LEU A 77 0.05 -6.24 -6.41
CA LEU A 77 -0.34 -6.49 -7.80
C LEU A 77 -1.43 -7.56 -7.81
N VAL A 78 -2.56 -7.24 -8.42
CA VAL A 78 -3.73 -8.12 -8.59
C VAL A 78 -3.92 -8.31 -10.08
N ASN A 79 -4.11 -9.55 -10.53
CA ASN A 79 -4.26 -9.87 -11.95
C ASN A 79 -5.70 -9.57 -12.45
N ALA A 80 -5.94 -9.78 -13.75
CA ALA A 80 -7.23 -9.52 -14.38
C ALA A 80 -8.40 -10.37 -13.82
N ASP A 81 -8.10 -11.53 -13.25
CA ASP A 81 -9.09 -12.41 -12.60
C ASP A 81 -9.41 -11.99 -11.15
N GLY A 82 -8.79 -10.92 -10.65
CA GLY A 82 -8.96 -10.44 -9.28
C GLY A 82 -8.13 -11.21 -8.25
N ILE A 83 -7.15 -12.01 -8.68
CA ILE A 83 -6.30 -12.82 -7.81
C ILE A 83 -5.04 -12.01 -7.44
N PRO A 84 -4.74 -11.82 -6.14
CA PRO A 84 -3.49 -11.21 -5.71
C PRO A 84 -2.28 -12.03 -6.19
N PHE A 85 -1.43 -11.40 -6.99
CA PHE A 85 -0.28 -12.03 -7.63
C PHE A 85 1.00 -11.84 -6.83
N LYS A 86 1.29 -10.60 -6.42
CA LYS A 86 2.56 -10.27 -5.78
C LYS A 86 2.47 -9.06 -4.85
N ARG A 87 3.28 -9.06 -3.80
CA ARG A 87 3.45 -7.98 -2.83
C ARG A 87 4.86 -7.41 -2.96
N TYR A 88 5.02 -6.10 -2.87
CA TYR A 88 6.30 -5.41 -3.02
C TYR A 88 6.58 -4.48 -1.86
N GLU A 89 7.83 -4.45 -1.42
CA GLU A 89 8.25 -3.56 -0.34
C GLU A 89 8.22 -2.07 -0.76
N LEU A 90 8.31 -1.19 0.23
CA LEU A 90 8.26 0.26 0.03
C LEU A 90 9.31 0.76 -0.98
N HIS A 91 10.52 0.20 -0.95
CA HIS A 91 11.66 0.61 -1.77
C HIS A 91 11.85 -0.20 -3.06
N CYS A 92 10.94 -1.14 -3.33
CA CYS A 92 10.99 -1.91 -4.56
C CYS A 92 11.02 -0.96 -5.77
N PRO A 93 12.06 -1.04 -6.62
CA PRO A 93 12.16 -0.23 -7.83
C PRO A 93 10.94 -0.38 -8.74
N ILE A 94 10.47 0.74 -9.30
CA ILE A 94 9.24 0.77 -10.10
C ILE A 94 9.39 -0.01 -11.40
N ASP A 95 10.60 -0.10 -11.97
CA ASP A 95 10.89 -0.91 -13.17
C ASP A 95 10.66 -2.41 -12.94
N ILE A 96 10.89 -2.91 -11.72
CA ILE A 96 10.55 -4.30 -11.35
C ILE A 96 9.03 -4.48 -11.35
N VAL A 97 8.29 -3.54 -10.77
CA VAL A 97 6.83 -3.58 -10.72
C VAL A 97 6.24 -3.48 -12.14
N GLU A 98 6.80 -2.61 -12.98
CA GLU A 98 6.39 -2.43 -14.37
C GLU A 98 6.60 -3.72 -15.18
N LYS A 99 7.75 -4.38 -15.01
CA LYS A 99 8.01 -5.67 -15.65
C LYS A 99 7.00 -6.73 -15.24
N ASP A 100 6.75 -6.88 -13.94
CA ASP A 100 5.78 -7.87 -13.44
C ASP A 100 4.35 -7.55 -13.92
N ILE A 101 3.99 -6.28 -14.11
CA ILE A 101 2.71 -5.89 -14.72
C ILE A 101 2.67 -6.33 -16.20
N ALA A 102 3.73 -6.06 -16.96
CA ALA A 102 3.80 -6.43 -18.38
C ALA A 102 3.69 -7.94 -18.60
N ASP A 103 4.23 -8.75 -17.68
CA ASP A 103 4.14 -10.22 -17.73
C ASP A 103 2.71 -10.75 -17.47
N LEU A 104 1.78 -9.91 -16.98
CA LEU A 104 0.37 -10.25 -16.70
C LEU A 104 -0.63 -9.67 -17.72
N LEU A 105 -0.17 -8.91 -18.71
CA LEU A 105 -1.00 -8.34 -19.79
C LEU A 105 -1.11 -9.31 -20.97
#